data_AF-W2TZN8-F1
#
_entry.id   AF-W2TZN8-F1
#
_cell.length_a   1.000
_cell.length_b   1.000
_cell.length_c   1.000
_cell.angle_alpha   90.00
_cell.angle_beta   90.00
_cell.angle_gamma   90.00
#
_symmetry.space_group_name_H-M   'P 1'
#
loop_
_entity.id
_entity.type
_entity.pdbx_description
1 polymer ?
#
loop_
_entity_poly.entity_id
_entity_poly.type
_entity_poly.pdbx_seq_one_letter_code
_entity_poly.pdbx_strand_id
1 'polypeptide(L)'
;MDLLDKISYEDKELLKRSWSILAKNINDTAYCIFDMIFSQSPDTKQLFPFMKIRAAGDTKRSREMEFHALRFMQVLESVVMAIDNPQSLDPLCDNLGRVHGRLTDSRGFKPHHWGVFIECTLFHFRRVLSGDNYFHNIVTLDRAIIVWRTVLRILIKRMKVGLDKDLKNRQANRDGEELTSASSQSPIADLNVPHSLTLPMINGKDKVLVKSKPESSGLFRPLRDFARRRIIGSNANSNGLHRHN
;
A
#
# COMPACT_ATOMS: atom_id res chain seq x y z
N MET A 1 2.81 -1.80 24.78
CA MET A 1 2.30 -3.13 24.39
C MET A 1 1.66 -2.99 23.03
N ASP A 2 2.16 -3.71 22.03
CA ASP A 2 1.61 -3.68 20.66
C ASP A 2 0.20 -4.29 20.68
N LEU A 3 -0.70 -3.82 19.81
CA LEU A 3 -2.06 -4.40 19.73
C LEU A 3 -2.02 -5.80 19.12
N LEU A 4 -1.02 -6.12 18.30
CA LEU A 4 -0.78 -7.48 17.79
C LEU A 4 -0.32 -8.43 18.89
N ASP A 5 0.31 -7.93 19.97
CA ASP A 5 0.68 -8.76 21.13
C ASP A 5 -0.55 -9.27 21.90
N LYS A 6 -1.69 -8.60 21.75
CA LYS A 6 -2.96 -8.95 22.42
C LYS A 6 -3.75 -10.02 21.69
N ILE A 7 -3.34 -10.40 20.48
CA ILE A 7 -3.98 -11.51 19.74
C ILE A 7 -3.53 -12.81 20.41
N SER A 8 -4.50 -13.67 20.77
CA SER A 8 -4.20 -14.94 21.44
C SER A 8 -3.33 -15.84 20.56
N TYR A 9 -2.61 -16.76 21.18
CA TYR A 9 -1.79 -17.71 20.45
C TYR A 9 -2.62 -18.51 19.43
N GLU A 10 -3.81 -18.97 19.82
CA GLU A 10 -4.73 -19.73 18.96
C GLU A 10 -5.20 -18.89 17.76
N ASP A 11 -5.46 -17.60 17.97
CA ASP A 11 -5.85 -16.68 16.88
C ASP A 11 -4.66 -16.38 15.94
N LYS A 12 -3.43 -16.30 16.45
CA LYS A 12 -2.22 -16.18 15.62
C LYS A 12 -2.02 -17.43 14.76
N GLU A 13 -2.21 -18.62 15.33
CA GLU A 13 -2.12 -19.88 14.57
C GLU A 13 -3.26 -20.01 13.55
N LEU A 14 -4.47 -19.56 13.89
CA LEU A 14 -5.59 -19.49 12.94
C LEU A 14 -5.30 -18.52 11.78
N LEU A 15 -4.67 -17.37 12.08
CA LEU A 15 -4.23 -16.41 11.08
C LEU A 15 -3.19 -17.03 10.13
N LYS A 16 -2.16 -17.68 10.66
CA LYS A 16 -1.11 -18.37 9.86
C LYS A 16 -1.71 -19.47 8.99
N ARG A 17 -2.61 -20.30 9.54
CA ARG A 17 -3.30 -21.36 8.79
C ARG A 17 -4.16 -20.79 7.67
N SER A 18 -5.01 -19.80 7.96
CA SER A 18 -5.86 -19.18 6.94
C SER A 18 -5.02 -18.51 5.83
N TRP A 19 -3.91 -17.86 6.19
CA TRP A 19 -2.98 -17.30 5.19
C TRP A 19 -2.42 -18.37 4.25
N SER A 20 -2.04 -19.55 4.76
CA SER A 20 -1.52 -20.65 3.93
C SER A 20 -2.48 -21.11 2.83
N ILE A 21 -3.78 -20.95 3.04
CA ILE A 21 -4.82 -21.25 2.05
C ILE A 21 -5.00 -20.07 1.10
N LEU A 22 -5.15 -18.86 1.63
CA LEU A 22 -5.28 -17.63 0.83
C LEU A 22 -4.11 -17.44 -0.14
N ALA A 23 -2.89 -17.80 0.29
CA ALA A 23 -1.68 -17.66 -0.49
C ALA A 23 -1.65 -18.57 -1.75
N LYS A 24 -2.43 -19.65 -1.79
CA LYS A 24 -2.51 -20.56 -2.94
C LYS A 24 -3.17 -19.91 -4.17
N ASN A 25 -4.13 -19.01 -3.95
CA ASN A 25 -4.84 -18.30 -5.02
C ASN A 25 -4.66 -16.77 -4.92
N ILE A 26 -3.45 -16.33 -4.57
CA ILE A 26 -3.20 -14.94 -4.18
C ILE A 26 -3.42 -13.95 -5.32
N ASN A 27 -3.04 -14.30 -6.56
CA ASN A 27 -3.12 -13.38 -7.71
C ASN A 27 -4.58 -13.07 -8.04
N ASP A 28 -5.40 -14.12 -8.11
CA ASP A 28 -6.82 -13.99 -8.38
C ASP A 28 -7.54 -13.25 -7.25
N THR A 29 -7.24 -13.62 -6.00
CA THR A 29 -7.83 -12.99 -4.82
C THR A 29 -7.48 -11.50 -4.76
N ALA A 30 -6.21 -11.15 -4.97
CA ALA A 30 -5.75 -9.76 -4.99
C ALA A 30 -6.48 -8.94 -6.07
N TYR A 31 -6.54 -9.49 -7.28
CA TYR A 31 -7.21 -8.84 -8.40
C TYR A 31 -8.69 -8.60 -8.09
N CYS A 32 -9.41 -9.61 -7.62
CA CYS A 32 -10.83 -9.49 -7.28
C CYS A 32 -11.07 -8.45 -6.18
N ILE A 33 -10.21 -8.36 -5.17
CA ILE A 33 -10.32 -7.33 -4.13
C ILE A 33 -10.26 -5.93 -4.74
N PHE A 34 -9.27 -5.65 -5.61
CA PHE A 34 -9.14 -4.34 -6.24
C PHE A 34 -10.27 -4.04 -7.23
N ASP A 35 -10.72 -5.04 -7.99
CA ASP A 35 -11.87 -4.93 -8.88
C ASP A 35 -13.14 -4.56 -8.10
N MET A 36 -13.34 -5.17 -6.93
CA MET A 36 -14.45 -4.83 -6.04
C MET A 36 -14.31 -3.43 -5.43
N ILE A 37 -13.10 -3.03 -4.97
CA ILE A 37 -12.85 -1.67 -4.45
C ILE A 37 -13.22 -0.62 -5.50
N PHE A 38 -12.77 -0.79 -6.74
CA PHE A 38 -13.05 0.14 -7.84
C PHE A 38 -14.51 0.16 -8.28
N SER A 39 -15.26 -0.91 -7.99
CA SER A 39 -16.70 -0.98 -8.23
C SER A 39 -17.49 -0.32 -7.10
N GLN A 40 -17.09 -0.53 -5.85
CA GLN A 40 -17.78 -0.01 -4.66
C GLN A 40 -17.46 1.46 -4.36
N SER A 41 -16.25 1.91 -4.72
CA SER A 41 -15.79 3.29 -4.51
C SER A 41 -15.06 3.79 -5.76
N PRO A 42 -15.77 4.15 -6.85
CA PRO A 42 -15.16 4.52 -8.12
C PRO A 42 -14.20 5.72 -8.05
N ASP A 43 -14.38 6.60 -7.06
CA ASP A 43 -13.47 7.72 -6.78
C ASP A 43 -12.05 7.27 -6.44
N THR A 44 -11.87 6.06 -5.88
CA THR A 44 -10.54 5.49 -5.59
C THR A 44 -9.66 5.32 -6.84
N LYS A 45 -10.26 5.25 -8.03
CA LYS A 45 -9.54 5.13 -9.31
C LYS A 45 -8.56 6.30 -9.52
N GLN A 46 -8.89 7.50 -9.05
CA GLN A 46 -8.03 8.68 -9.19
C GLN A 46 -6.68 8.57 -8.45
N LEU A 47 -6.63 7.70 -7.44
CA LEU A 47 -5.43 7.40 -6.67
C LEU A 47 -4.40 6.59 -7.50
N PHE A 48 -4.85 5.97 -8.60
CA PHE A 48 -4.06 5.05 -9.41
C PHE A 48 -4.01 5.46 -10.89
N PRO A 49 -3.48 6.66 -11.22
CA PRO A 49 -3.48 7.20 -12.59
C PRO A 49 -2.66 6.37 -13.58
N PHE A 50 -1.74 5.54 -13.07
CA PHE A 50 -0.87 4.68 -13.84
C PHE A 50 -1.52 3.33 -14.16
N MET A 51 -2.68 3.03 -13.57
CA MET A 51 -3.44 1.82 -13.90
C MET A 51 -4.32 2.08 -15.11
N LYS A 52 -4.19 1.23 -16.11
CA LYS A 52 -5.22 1.09 -17.14
C LYS A 52 -6.39 0.36 -16.50
N ILE A 53 -7.34 1.11 -15.98
CA ILE A 53 -8.58 0.56 -15.42
C ILE A 53 -9.50 0.22 -16.59
N ARG A 54 -10.09 -0.98 -16.56
CA ARG A 54 -10.92 -1.50 -17.64
C ARG A 54 -12.03 -0.50 -17.99
N ALA A 55 -12.23 -0.29 -19.29
CA ALA A 55 -13.45 0.33 -19.79
C ALA A 55 -14.63 -0.65 -19.64
N ALA A 56 -15.85 -0.13 -19.60
CA ALA A 56 -17.05 -0.97 -19.60
C ALA A 56 -17.03 -1.90 -20.83
N GLY A 57 -17.14 -3.21 -20.62
CA GLY A 57 -17.13 -4.23 -21.69
C GLY A 57 -15.78 -4.89 -21.99
N ASP A 58 -14.65 -4.37 -21.51
CA ASP A 58 -13.35 -5.06 -21.63
C ASP A 58 -13.33 -6.26 -20.70
N THR A 59 -13.11 -7.48 -21.19
CA THR A 59 -13.03 -8.71 -20.38
C THR A 59 -11.64 -9.01 -19.85
N LYS A 60 -10.61 -8.28 -20.29
CA LYS A 60 -9.22 -8.58 -19.99
C LYS A 60 -8.77 -7.98 -18.66
N ARG A 61 -7.99 -8.73 -17.89
CA ARG A 61 -7.38 -8.25 -16.65
C ARG A 61 -6.31 -7.19 -16.91
N SER A 62 -6.35 -6.11 -16.14
CA SER A 62 -5.31 -5.07 -16.13
C SER A 62 -4.05 -5.58 -15.44
N ARG A 63 -2.91 -5.59 -16.15
CA ARG A 63 -1.61 -6.04 -15.62
C ARG A 63 -1.11 -5.10 -14.52
N GLU A 64 -1.35 -3.81 -14.68
CA GLU A 64 -0.96 -2.78 -13.72
C GLU A 64 -1.76 -2.93 -12.42
N MET A 65 -3.05 -3.26 -12.53
CA MET A 65 -3.89 -3.54 -11.36
C MET A 65 -3.45 -4.83 -10.67
N GLU A 66 -3.23 -5.91 -11.41
CA GLU A 66 -2.74 -7.18 -10.85
C GLU A 66 -1.42 -6.98 -10.08
N PHE A 67 -0.47 -6.27 -10.69
CA PHE A 67 0.82 -5.98 -10.07
C PHE A 67 0.69 -5.17 -8.77
N HIS A 68 -0.16 -4.15 -8.76
CA HIS A 68 -0.36 -3.35 -7.56
C HIS A 68 -1.12 -4.11 -6.46
N ALA A 69 -2.15 -4.87 -6.84
CA ALA A 69 -2.90 -5.70 -5.93
C ALA A 69 -1.99 -6.72 -5.22
N LEU A 70 -0.98 -7.25 -5.92
CA LEU A 70 0.00 -8.15 -5.32
C LEU A 70 0.92 -7.48 -4.31
N ARG A 71 1.33 -6.23 -4.54
CA ARG A 71 2.09 -5.48 -3.52
C ARG A 71 1.31 -5.32 -2.24
N PHE A 72 -0.01 -5.13 -2.35
CA PHE A 72 -0.87 -5.08 -1.19
C PHE A 72 -0.88 -6.43 -0.45
N MET A 73 -1.01 -7.55 -1.17
CA MET A 73 -0.96 -8.88 -0.56
C MET A 73 0.40 -9.19 0.11
N GLN A 74 1.51 -8.64 -0.41
CA GLN A 74 2.84 -8.75 0.22
C GLN A 74 2.92 -8.03 1.57
N VAL A 75 2.19 -6.91 1.74
CA VAL A 75 2.08 -6.24 3.04
C VAL A 75 1.38 -7.16 4.04
N LEU A 76 0.28 -7.80 3.64
CA LEU A 76 -0.41 -8.77 4.50
C LEU A 76 0.46 -9.97 4.84
N GLU A 77 1.21 -10.51 3.87
CA GLU A 77 2.19 -11.57 4.13
C GLU A 77 3.19 -11.15 5.20
N SER A 78 3.74 -9.93 5.07
CA SER A 78 4.72 -9.40 6.03
C SER A 78 4.12 -9.31 7.44
N VAL A 79 2.85 -8.92 7.56
CA VAL A 79 2.14 -8.89 8.85
C VAL A 79 1.98 -10.29 9.44
N VAL A 80 1.61 -11.29 8.64
CA VAL A 80 1.49 -12.68 9.10
C VAL A 80 2.85 -13.23 9.56
N MET A 81 3.92 -12.96 8.81
CA MET A 81 5.27 -13.42 9.15
C MET A 81 5.83 -12.73 10.40
N ALA A 82 5.42 -11.50 10.67
CA ALA A 82 5.86 -10.71 11.82
C ALA A 82 4.90 -10.78 13.02
N ILE A 83 3.87 -11.63 13.00
CA ILE A 83 2.80 -11.64 14.02
C ILE A 83 3.31 -11.97 15.44
N ASP A 84 4.44 -12.67 15.53
CA ASP A 84 5.11 -13.01 16.80
C ASP A 84 6.16 -11.97 17.22
N ASN A 85 6.57 -11.08 16.30
CA ASN A 85 7.47 -9.97 16.57
C ASN A 85 7.01 -8.69 15.83
N PRO A 86 5.92 -8.06 16.30
CA PRO A 86 5.22 -7.03 15.54
C PRO A 86 6.00 -5.71 15.43
N GLN A 87 7.01 -5.47 16.26
CA GLN A 87 7.87 -4.28 16.20
C GLN A 87 8.59 -4.16 14.85
N SER A 88 8.91 -5.29 14.23
CA SER A 88 9.55 -5.33 12.91
C SER A 88 8.73 -4.67 11.79
N LEU A 89 7.42 -4.46 12.00
CA LEU A 89 6.52 -3.81 11.04
C LEU A 89 6.52 -2.27 11.11
N ASP A 90 7.16 -1.66 12.11
CA ASP A 90 7.13 -0.20 12.29
C ASP A 90 7.63 0.56 11.06
N PRO A 91 8.82 0.23 10.49
CA PRO A 91 9.31 0.94 9.31
C PRO A 91 8.38 0.78 8.10
N LEU A 92 7.80 -0.41 7.92
CA LEU A 92 6.86 -0.69 6.83
C LEU A 92 5.59 0.16 6.97
N CYS A 93 4.97 0.13 8.16
CA CYS A 93 3.73 0.85 8.42
C CYS A 93 3.92 2.37 8.32
N ASP A 94 5.02 2.88 8.86
CA ASP A 94 5.35 4.30 8.85
C ASP A 94 5.59 4.81 7.41
N ASN A 95 6.30 4.04 6.57
CA ASN A 95 6.48 4.39 5.16
C ASN A 95 5.17 4.32 4.36
N LEU A 96 4.37 3.26 4.54
CA LEU A 96 3.06 3.15 3.88
C LEU A 96 2.11 4.28 4.33
N GLY A 97 2.15 4.66 5.60
CA GLY A 97 1.43 5.80 6.14
C GLY A 97 1.78 7.10 5.42
N ARG A 98 3.08 7.42 5.30
CA ARG A 98 3.54 8.59 4.54
C ARG A 98 3.09 8.58 3.07
N VAL A 99 3.10 7.42 2.42
CA VAL A 99 2.58 7.29 1.04
C VAL A 99 1.11 7.74 0.98
N HIS A 100 0.28 7.32 1.93
CA HIS A 100 -1.13 7.72 1.97
C HIS A 100 -1.34 9.18 2.39
N GLY A 101 -0.45 9.73 3.23
CA GLY A 101 -0.40 11.18 3.50
C GLY A 101 -0.21 11.99 2.20
N ARG A 102 0.76 11.60 1.38
CA ARG A 102 0.97 12.21 0.05
C ARG A 102 -0.23 12.09 -0.88
N LEU A 103 -0.92 10.95 -0.86
CA LEU A 103 -2.11 10.72 -1.67
C LEU A 103 -3.32 11.54 -1.19
N THR A 104 -3.36 11.93 0.09
CA THR A 104 -4.41 12.79 0.64
C THR A 104 -4.37 14.15 -0.03
N ASP A 105 -3.20 14.80 -0.03
CA ASP A 105 -3.03 16.13 -0.66
C ASP A 105 -3.06 16.06 -2.18
N SER A 106 -2.38 15.09 -2.80
CA SER A 106 -2.20 15.07 -4.25
C SER A 106 -3.36 14.48 -5.04
N ARG A 107 -4.16 13.59 -4.42
CA ARG A 107 -5.17 12.78 -5.13
C ARG A 107 -6.46 12.56 -4.33
N GLY A 108 -6.63 13.25 -3.20
CA GLY A 108 -7.86 13.16 -2.41
C GLY A 108 -8.10 11.79 -1.79
N PHE A 109 -7.06 11.12 -1.32
CA PHE A 109 -7.24 9.95 -0.43
C PHE A 109 -8.02 10.36 0.81
N LYS A 110 -9.00 9.55 1.22
CA LYS A 110 -9.93 9.88 2.30
C LYS A 110 -10.04 8.72 3.30
N PRO A 111 -10.38 9.00 4.57
CA PRO A 111 -10.50 7.95 5.60
C PRO A 111 -11.48 6.82 5.27
N HIS A 112 -12.54 7.08 4.48
CA HIS A 112 -13.53 6.05 4.11
C HIS A 112 -12.94 4.96 3.21
N HIS A 113 -11.90 5.27 2.43
CA HIS A 113 -11.20 4.29 1.58
C HIS A 113 -10.63 3.13 2.39
N TRP A 114 -10.21 3.36 3.64
CA TRP A 114 -9.78 2.29 4.55
C TRP A 114 -10.88 1.29 4.85
N GLY A 115 -12.11 1.78 5.05
CA GLY A 115 -13.27 0.93 5.32
C GLY A 115 -13.63 0.06 4.12
N VAL A 116 -13.72 0.66 2.94
CA VAL A 116 -13.95 -0.06 1.67
C VAL A 116 -12.90 -1.15 1.47
N PHE A 117 -11.62 -0.80 1.67
CA PHE A 117 -10.52 -1.72 1.56
C PHE A 117 -10.65 -2.93 2.52
N ILE A 118 -11.01 -2.71 3.79
CA ILE A 118 -11.24 -3.79 4.76
C ILE A 118 -12.37 -4.71 4.28
N GLU A 119 -13.53 -4.16 3.95
CA GLU A 119 -14.71 -4.97 3.65
C GLU A 119 -14.53 -5.79 2.36
N CYS A 120 -13.96 -5.21 1.30
CA CYS A 120 -13.63 -5.96 0.07
C CYS A 120 -12.63 -7.08 0.33
N THR A 121 -11.62 -6.84 1.17
CA THR A 121 -10.63 -7.87 1.54
C THR A 121 -11.30 -9.02 2.30
N LEU A 122 -12.08 -8.72 3.33
CA LEU A 122 -12.74 -9.73 4.15
C LEU A 122 -13.77 -10.53 3.36
N PHE A 123 -14.49 -9.90 2.43
CA PHE A 123 -15.41 -10.58 1.53
C PHE A 123 -14.71 -11.67 0.72
N HIS A 124 -13.60 -11.33 0.06
CA HIS A 124 -12.85 -12.29 -0.75
C HIS A 124 -12.11 -13.33 0.09
N PHE A 125 -11.61 -12.96 1.27
CA PHE A 125 -11.00 -13.92 2.18
C PHE A 125 -12.02 -14.96 2.64
N ARG A 126 -13.23 -14.53 3.03
CA ARG A 126 -14.31 -15.45 3.39
C ARG A 126 -14.63 -16.40 2.25
N ARG A 127 -14.78 -15.88 1.03
CA ARG A 127 -15.09 -16.68 -0.17
C ARG A 127 -14.04 -17.76 -0.46
N VAL A 128 -12.75 -17.43 -0.31
CA VAL A 128 -11.67 -18.40 -0.53
C VAL A 128 -11.62 -19.43 0.59
N LEU A 129 -11.71 -18.98 1.85
CA LEU A 129 -11.64 -19.87 3.00
C LEU A 129 -12.85 -20.82 3.08
N SER A 130 -14.06 -20.40 2.71
CA SER A 130 -15.25 -21.27 2.74
C SER A 130 -15.14 -22.50 1.83
N GLY A 131 -14.23 -22.48 0.85
CA GLY A 131 -13.93 -23.62 -0.03
C GLY A 131 -12.92 -24.61 0.54
N ASP A 132 -12.31 -24.33 1.69
CA ASP A 132 -11.34 -25.22 2.34
C ASP A 132 -12.02 -26.10 3.40
N ASN A 133 -11.59 -27.37 3.50
CA ASN A 133 -12.19 -28.36 4.40
C ASN A 133 -12.14 -27.95 5.89
N TYR A 134 -11.07 -27.26 6.33
CA TYR A 134 -10.93 -26.82 7.71
C TYR A 134 -11.82 -25.61 8.01
N PHE A 135 -11.96 -24.71 7.04
CA PHE A 135 -12.75 -23.47 7.17
C PHE A 135 -14.20 -23.61 6.66
N HIS A 136 -14.64 -24.80 6.23
CA HIS A 136 -16.03 -25.04 5.88
C HIS A 136 -16.96 -24.95 7.10
N ASN A 137 -16.43 -25.19 8.30
CA ASN A 137 -17.16 -24.94 9.54
C ASN A 137 -17.38 -23.44 9.76
N ILE A 138 -18.65 -23.01 9.86
CA ILE A 138 -19.03 -21.60 9.97
C ILE A 138 -18.41 -20.88 11.19
N VAL A 139 -18.28 -21.57 12.33
CA VAL A 139 -17.70 -20.99 13.56
C VAL A 139 -16.21 -20.71 13.35
N THR A 140 -15.48 -21.67 12.77
CA THR A 140 -14.06 -21.51 12.44
C THR A 140 -13.85 -20.42 11.39
N LEU A 141 -14.69 -20.38 10.36
CA LEU A 141 -14.66 -19.36 9.31
C LEU A 141 -14.87 -17.96 9.90
N ASP A 142 -15.93 -17.78 10.69
CA ASP A 142 -16.26 -16.48 11.27
C ASP A 142 -15.18 -16.00 12.24
N ARG A 143 -14.64 -16.91 13.07
CA ARG A 143 -13.49 -16.60 13.92
C ARG A 143 -12.30 -16.13 13.09
N ALA A 144 -11.96 -16.82 12.00
CA ALA A 144 -10.86 -16.43 11.13
C ALA A 144 -11.07 -15.04 10.51
N ILE A 145 -12.30 -14.74 10.06
CA ILE A 145 -12.63 -13.44 9.49
C ILE A 145 -12.62 -12.32 10.55
N ILE A 146 -13.01 -12.60 11.79
CA ILE A 146 -12.89 -11.66 12.91
C ILE A 146 -11.42 -11.36 13.21
N VAL A 147 -10.57 -12.38 13.22
CA VAL A 147 -9.12 -12.21 13.41
C VAL A 147 -8.52 -11.36 12.28
N TRP A 148 -8.83 -11.66 11.02
CA TRP A 148 -8.39 -10.85 9.88
C TRP A 148 -8.85 -9.40 9.96
N ARG A 149 -10.11 -9.17 10.34
CA ARG A 149 -10.63 -7.81 10.55
C ARG A 149 -9.82 -7.05 11.60
N THR A 150 -9.51 -7.71 12.72
CA THR A 150 -8.69 -7.14 13.79
C THR A 150 -7.29 -6.80 13.29
N VAL A 151 -6.64 -7.72 12.58
CA VAL A 151 -5.30 -7.51 12.00
C VAL A 151 -5.29 -6.34 11.01
N LEU A 152 -6.25 -6.27 10.08
CA LEU A 152 -6.35 -5.17 9.11
C LEU A 152 -6.56 -3.82 9.81
N ARG A 153 -7.40 -3.76 10.84
CA ARG A 153 -7.61 -2.54 11.62
C ARG A 153 -6.35 -2.11 12.36
N ILE A 154 -5.60 -3.05 12.93
CA ILE A 154 -4.34 -2.76 13.60
C ILE A 154 -3.28 -2.25 12.60
N LEU A 155 -3.15 -2.91 11.44
CA LEU A 155 -2.27 -2.47 10.36
C LEU A 155 -2.59 -1.02 9.94
N ILE A 156 -3.86 -0.72 9.67
CA ILE A 156 -4.31 0.62 9.28
C ILE A 156 -4.06 1.62 10.40
N LYS A 157 -4.30 1.25 11.67
CA LYS A 157 -4.01 2.11 12.81
C LYS A 157 -2.52 2.47 12.90
N ARG A 158 -1.61 1.52 12.64
CA ARG A 158 -0.17 1.79 12.58
C ARG A 158 0.21 2.67 11.39
N MET A 159 -0.39 2.44 10.23
CA MET A 159 -0.18 3.30 9.06
C MET A 159 -0.67 4.73 9.27
N LYS A 160 -1.77 4.92 10.01
CA LYS A 160 -2.28 6.27 10.35
C LYS A 160 -1.26 7.12 11.10
N VAL A 161 -0.38 6.52 11.92
CA VAL A 161 0.71 7.26 12.58
C VAL A 161 1.65 7.90 11.55
N GLY A 162 2.06 7.16 10.52
CA GLY A 162 2.91 7.69 9.45
C GLY A 162 2.18 8.71 8.56
N LEU A 163 0.88 8.52 8.35
CA LEU A 163 0.02 9.45 7.61
C LEU A 163 -0.08 10.79 8.35
N ASP A 164 -0.40 10.78 9.65
CA ASP A 164 -0.56 11.99 10.45
C ASP A 164 0.75 12.78 10.54
N LYS A 165 1.89 12.09 10.65
CA LYS A 165 3.22 12.72 10.59
C LYS A 165 3.44 13.44 9.25
N ASP A 166 3.14 12.78 8.13
CA ASP A 166 3.31 13.37 6.79
C ASP A 166 2.42 14.60 6.60
N LEU A 167 1.14 14.52 7.04
CA LEU A 167 0.21 15.64 6.96
C LEU A 167 0.66 16.84 7.81
N LYS A 168 1.11 16.60 9.05
CA LYS A 168 1.63 17.66 9.94
C LYS A 168 2.87 18.35 9.34
N ASN A 169 3.82 17.57 8.83
CA ASN A 169 5.03 18.11 8.21
C ASN A 169 4.69 18.98 6.98
N ARG A 170 3.71 18.56 6.17
CA ARG A 170 3.24 19.34 5.02
C ARG A 170 2.54 20.63 5.44
N GLN A 171 1.72 20.57 6.48
CA GLN A 171 1.07 21.75 7.00
C GLN A 171 2.09 22.77 7.51
N ALA A 172 3.05 22.34 8.32
CA ALA A 172 4.11 23.21 8.83
C ALA A 172 4.94 23.86 7.71
N ASN A 173 5.21 23.13 6.62
CA ASN A 173 5.92 23.69 5.47
C ASN A 173 5.08 24.77 4.75
N ARG A 174 3.76 24.58 4.60
CA ARG A 174 2.87 25.58 4.02
C ARG A 174 2.80 26.84 4.88
N ASP A 175 2.64 26.68 6.18
CA ASP A 175 2.56 27.80 7.13
C ASP A 175 3.89 28.61 7.13
N GLY A 176 5.03 27.94 6.98
CA GLY A 176 6.34 28.59 6.86
C GLY A 176 6.55 29.37 5.54
N GLU A 177 6.04 28.86 4.42
CA GLU A 177 6.05 29.57 3.13
C GLU A 177 5.14 30.81 3.16
N GLU A 178 4.00 30.74 3.86
CA GLU A 178 3.07 31.86 4.01
C GLU A 178 3.65 32.99 4.88
N LEU A 179 4.33 32.64 5.98
CA LEU A 179 5.03 33.60 6.85
C LEU A 179 6.19 34.31 6.14
N THR A 180 6.95 33.59 5.30
CA THR A 180 8.09 34.16 4.56
C THR A 180 7.64 35.03 3.38
N SER A 181 6.55 34.67 2.70
CA SER A 181 5.96 35.49 1.64
C SER A 181 5.26 36.75 2.19
N ALA A 182 4.60 36.67 3.35
CA ALA A 182 4.02 37.83 4.03
C ALA A 182 5.09 38.81 4.55
N SER A 183 6.23 38.31 5.06
CA SER A 183 7.36 39.16 5.49
C SER A 183 8.09 39.85 4.34
N SER A 184 7.88 39.41 3.10
CA SER A 184 8.52 39.98 1.90
C SER A 184 7.71 41.12 1.26
N GLN A 185 6.52 41.43 1.78
CA GLN A 185 5.70 42.58 1.36
C GLN A 185 5.73 43.69 2.43
N SER A 186 6.83 44.44 2.47
CA SER A 186 6.85 45.77 3.13
C SER A 186 6.65 46.86 2.08
N PRO A 187 5.89 47.93 2.35
CA PRO A 187 5.66 49.00 1.38
C PRO A 187 6.94 49.82 1.22
N ILE A 188 7.57 49.77 0.05
CA ILE A 188 8.65 50.70 -0.30
C ILE A 188 7.99 52.06 -0.53
N ALA A 189 8.20 52.97 0.42
CA ALA A 189 7.88 54.38 0.27
C ALA A 189 8.75 54.99 -0.84
N ASP A 190 8.12 55.79 -1.68
CA ASP A 190 8.71 56.57 -2.76
C ASP A 190 9.90 57.42 -2.29
N LEU A 191 11.06 57.22 -2.90
CA LEU A 191 12.15 58.20 -2.94
C LEU A 191 12.75 58.25 -4.36
N ASN A 192 12.30 59.27 -5.09
CA ASN A 192 12.93 59.91 -6.25
C ASN A 192 14.38 60.30 -5.86
N VAL A 193 15.49 60.19 -6.63
CA VAL A 193 15.91 60.85 -7.90
C VAL A 193 17.29 60.20 -8.37
N PRO A 194 18.08 60.69 -9.37
CA PRO A 194 18.17 60.25 -10.78
C PRO A 194 19.52 59.67 -11.28
N HIS A 195 19.46 59.14 -12.52
CA HIS A 195 20.46 59.02 -13.60
C HIS A 195 21.93 58.56 -13.39
N SER A 196 22.23 57.54 -14.21
CA SER A 196 23.49 57.26 -14.93
C SER A 196 24.47 56.30 -14.27
N LEU A 197 24.62 55.10 -14.84
CA LEU A 197 25.85 54.64 -15.49
C LEU A 197 25.66 53.24 -16.12
N THR A 198 26.42 53.04 -17.19
CA THR A 198 26.36 52.00 -18.23
C THR A 198 26.82 50.59 -17.82
N LEU A 199 26.06 49.58 -18.29
CA LEU A 199 26.36 48.21 -18.80
C LEU A 199 27.77 47.59 -18.63
N PRO A 200 27.89 46.25 -18.48
CA PRO A 200 27.82 45.36 -19.65
C PRO A 200 27.04 44.05 -19.51
N MET A 201 26.55 43.60 -20.66
CA MET A 201 26.00 42.28 -20.94
C MET A 201 27.01 41.15 -20.66
N ILE A 202 26.53 40.04 -20.09
CA ILE A 202 27.17 38.73 -20.22
C ILE A 202 26.14 37.71 -20.68
N ASN A 203 26.40 37.17 -21.86
CA ASN A 203 25.71 36.10 -22.56
C ASN A 203 26.15 34.74 -21.99
N GLY A 204 25.22 33.79 -21.77
CA GLY A 204 25.58 32.54 -21.08
C GLY A 204 24.55 31.41 -21.13
N LYS A 205 24.15 31.01 -22.33
CA LYS A 205 23.76 29.65 -22.79
C LYS A 205 23.05 28.69 -21.80
N ASP A 206 21.82 28.36 -22.19
CA ASP A 206 21.05 27.19 -21.80
C ASP A 206 21.87 25.89 -21.69
N LYS A 207 21.74 25.21 -20.56
CA LYS A 207 21.85 23.74 -20.50
C LYS A 207 20.67 23.16 -19.74
N VAL A 208 19.80 22.54 -20.53
CA VAL A 208 18.74 21.62 -20.18
C VAL A 208 19.22 20.61 -19.13
N LEU A 209 18.69 20.71 -17.90
CA LEU A 209 18.88 19.70 -16.88
C LEU A 209 18.03 18.48 -17.24
N VAL A 210 18.72 17.40 -17.65
CA VAL A 210 18.16 16.07 -17.88
C VAL A 210 17.42 15.61 -16.63
N LYS A 211 16.11 15.38 -16.76
CA LYS A 211 15.26 14.75 -15.74
C LYS A 211 15.87 13.40 -15.34
N SER A 212 16.45 13.35 -14.13
CA SER A 212 16.79 12.09 -13.48
C SER A 212 15.50 11.32 -13.19
N LYS A 213 15.49 10.06 -13.64
CA LYS A 213 14.44 9.08 -13.43
C LYS A 213 14.23 8.91 -11.91
N PRO A 214 13.00 8.94 -11.36
CA PRO A 214 12.83 8.70 -9.94
C PRO A 214 13.22 7.25 -9.63
N GLU A 215 14.25 7.11 -8.81
CA GLU A 215 14.67 5.84 -8.24
C GLU A 215 13.48 5.17 -7.56
N SER A 216 13.17 3.95 -8.00
CA SER A 216 12.16 3.14 -7.35
C SER A 216 12.60 2.90 -5.91
N SER A 217 11.87 3.47 -4.95
CA SER A 217 12.02 3.17 -3.52
C SER A 217 12.14 1.66 -3.33
N GLY A 218 13.33 1.18 -2.95
CA GLY A 218 13.71 -0.23 -2.80
C GLY A 218 13.01 -0.97 -1.66
N LEU A 219 11.75 -0.63 -1.38
CA LEU A 219 10.97 -1.15 -0.26
C LEU A 219 10.37 -2.53 -0.52
N PHE A 220 10.38 -2.99 -1.77
CA PHE A 220 9.81 -4.27 -2.18
C PHE A 220 10.91 -5.15 -2.74
N ARG A 221 11.08 -6.35 -2.19
CA ARG A 221 11.88 -7.41 -2.82
C ARG A 221 11.41 -7.58 -4.28
N PRO A 222 12.30 -7.90 -5.24
CA PRO A 222 11.89 -8.10 -6.62
C PRO A 222 10.72 -9.07 -6.70
N LEU A 223 9.60 -8.64 -7.29
CA LEU A 223 8.35 -9.42 -7.40
C LEU A 223 8.58 -10.81 -8.02
N ARG A 224 9.65 -10.92 -8.83
CA ARG A 224 10.12 -12.16 -9.44
C ARG A 224 10.45 -13.24 -8.40
N ASP A 225 10.91 -12.88 -7.20
CA ASP A 225 11.24 -13.84 -6.13
C ASP A 225 10.03 -14.23 -5.28
N PHE A 226 9.03 -13.33 -5.18
CA PHE A 226 7.75 -13.59 -4.56
C PHE A 226 6.91 -14.58 -5.39
N ALA A 227 6.92 -14.44 -6.73
CA ALA A 227 6.29 -15.39 -7.64
C ALA A 227 7.09 -16.70 -7.79
N ARG A 228 8.44 -16.64 -7.89
CA ARG A 228 9.28 -17.84 -8.14
C ARG A 228 9.36 -18.81 -6.97
N ARG A 229 9.39 -18.34 -5.71
CA ARG A 229 9.43 -19.24 -4.53
C ARG A 229 8.20 -20.16 -4.45
N ARG A 230 7.13 -19.87 -5.20
CA ARG A 230 5.87 -20.61 -5.18
C ARG A 230 5.72 -21.63 -6.32
N ILE A 231 6.49 -21.52 -7.41
CA ILE A 231 6.50 -22.52 -8.49
C ILE A 231 7.34 -23.74 -8.10
N ILE A 232 8.38 -23.56 -7.28
CA ILE A 232 9.32 -24.62 -6.91
C ILE A 232 8.79 -25.52 -5.77
N GLY A 233 7.76 -25.08 -5.04
CA GLY A 233 7.17 -25.84 -3.91
C GLY A 233 6.15 -26.93 -4.28
N SER A 234 5.79 -27.09 -5.55
CA SER A 234 4.77 -28.07 -5.99
C SER A 234 5.33 -29.36 -6.61
N ASN A 235 6.65 -29.59 -6.59
CA ASN A 235 7.25 -30.75 -7.26
C ASN A 235 8.26 -31.54 -6.41
N ALA A 236 7.91 -31.80 -5.15
CA ALA A 236 8.70 -32.68 -4.29
C ALA A 236 7.79 -33.59 -3.43
N ASN A 237 7.02 -34.48 -4.07
CA ASN A 237 6.75 -35.81 -3.52
C ASN A 237 6.07 -36.73 -4.55
N SER A 238 6.84 -37.23 -5.50
CA SER A 238 6.51 -38.48 -6.20
C SER A 238 7.80 -39.05 -6.77
N ASN A 239 8.53 -39.80 -5.94
CA ASN A 239 9.39 -40.91 -6.37
C ASN A 239 10.08 -41.49 -5.15
N GLY A 240 9.65 -42.68 -4.72
CA GLY A 240 10.41 -43.44 -3.74
C GLY A 240 9.73 -44.69 -3.21
N LEU A 241 9.90 -45.80 -3.95
CA LEU A 241 10.01 -47.21 -3.47
C LEU A 241 8.72 -47.89 -2.94
N HIS A 242 8.43 -49.17 -3.19
CA HIS A 242 9.26 -50.30 -3.63
C HIS A 242 8.43 -51.40 -4.31
N ARG A 243 8.99 -52.00 -5.37
CA ARG A 243 8.80 -53.43 -5.69
C ARG A 243 9.50 -54.27 -4.63
N HIS A 244 8.85 -55.28 -4.08
CA HIS A 244 9.42 -56.63 -3.96
C HIS A 244 8.36 -57.66 -3.54
N ASN A 245 8.51 -58.83 -4.16
CA ASN A 245 7.83 -60.13 -4.03
C ASN A 245 6.50 -60.27 -4.77
#